data_AF-A0A7V8DAJ3-F1
#
_entry.id   AF-A0A7V8DAJ3-F1
#
_cell.length_a   1.000
_cell.length_b   1.000
_cell.length_c   1.000
_cell.angle_alpha   90.00
_cell.angle_beta   90.00
_cell.angle_gamma   90.00
#
_symmetry.space_group_name_H-M   'P 1'
#
loop_
_entity.id
_entity.type
_entity.pdbx_description
1 polymer ?
#
loop_
_entity_poly.entity_id
_entity_poly.type
_entity_poly.pdbx_seq_one_letter_code
_entity_poly.pdbx_strand_id
1 'polypeptide(L)' 'MNKNDRIIAAFLVSLGVFSSGVATQYVRSLTPDQKIVLLQASDTAGTAVPVDNTNTLPVPARK' A
#
# COMPACT_ATOMS: atom_id res chain seq x y z
N MET A 1 -0.22 22.59 1.63
CA MET A 1 -0.67 21.19 1.42
C MET A 1 0.36 20.30 2.07
N ASN A 2 0.01 19.55 3.11
CA ASN A 2 1.00 18.81 3.90
C ASN A 2 1.68 17.74 3.04
N LYS A 3 2.99 17.55 3.26
CA LYS A 3 3.82 16.60 2.52
C LYS A 3 3.23 15.18 2.58
N ASN A 4 2.68 14.80 3.74
CA ASN A 4 2.05 13.50 3.99
C ASN A 4 0.74 13.31 3.22
N ASP A 5 -0.08 14.35 3.05
CA ASP A 5 -1.33 14.24 2.28
C ASP A 5 -1.04 13.91 0.80
N ARG A 6 0.06 14.47 0.27
CA ARG A 6 0.53 14.20 -1.08
C ARG A 6 0.98 12.75 -1.25
N ILE A 7 1.66 12.19 -0.25
CA ILE A 7 2.14 10.80 -0.25
C ILE A 7 0.94 9.84 -0.22
N ILE A 8 -0.01 10.05 0.69
CA ILE A 8 -1.20 9.21 0.81
C ILE A 8 -2.06 9.31 -0.46
N ALA A 9 -2.24 10.51 -1.02
CA ALA A 9 -2.98 10.67 -2.26
C ALA A 9 -2.30 9.96 -3.44
N ALA A 10 -0.96 10.04 -3.54
CA ALA A 10 -0.19 9.33 -4.56
C ALA A 10 -0.29 7.81 -4.38
N PHE A 11 -0.25 7.31 -3.14
CA PHE A 11 -0.43 5.90 -2.83
C PHE A 11 -1.81 5.41 -3.29
N LEU A 12 -2.88 6.11 -2.92
CA LEU A 12 -4.24 5.78 -3.34
C LEU A 12 -4.44 5.78 -4.87
N VAL A 13 -3.73 6.67 -5.58
CA VAL A 13 -3.71 6.70 -7.05
C VAL A 13 -2.92 5.52 -7.62
N SER A 14 -1.78 5.15 -7.00
CA SER A 14 -0.95 4.01 -7.43
C SER A 14 -1.66 2.66 -7.29
N LEU A 15 -2.57 2.55 -6.31
CA LEU A 15 -3.44 1.39 -6.15
C LEU A 15 -4.57 1.32 -7.21
N GLY A 16 -4.73 2.36 -8.03
CA GLY A 16 -5.79 2.45 -9.04
C GLY A 16 -7.20 2.64 -8.47
N VAL A 17 -7.33 2.86 -7.15
CA VAL A 17 -8.62 2.97 -6.45
C VAL A 17 -9.26 4.34 -6.69
N PHE A 18 -8.45 5.38 -6.87
CA PHE A 18 -8.92 6.76 -7.04
C PHE A 18 -8.17 7.51 -8.13
N SER A 19 -8.87 8.43 -8.80
CA SER A 19 -8.23 9.46 -9.64
C SER A 19 -7.58 10.55 -8.78
N SER A 20 -6.52 11.19 -9.28
CA SER A 20 -5.69 12.16 -8.53
C SER A 20 -6.48 13.26 -7.79
N GLY A 21 -7.52 13.81 -8.43
CA GLY A 21 -8.40 14.81 -7.80
C GLY A 21 -9.24 14.23 -6.65
N VAL A 22 -9.79 13.03 -6.83
CA VAL A 22 -10.64 12.35 -5.84
C VAL A 22 -9.81 11.88 -4.65
N ALA A 23 -8.62 11.32 -4.90
CA ALA A 23 -7.69 10.91 -3.84
C ALA A 23 -7.32 12.09 -2.94
N THR A 24 -7.10 13.27 -3.52
CA THR A 24 -6.77 14.48 -2.75
C THR A 24 -7.95 14.94 -1.87
N GLN A 25 -9.18 14.89 -2.38
CA GLN A 25 -10.36 15.22 -1.60
C GLN A 25 -10.63 14.21 -0.49
N TYR A 26 -10.46 12.92 -0.80
CA TYR A 26 -10.59 11.84 0.17
C TYR A 26 -9.60 12.03 1.33
N VAL A 27 -8.32 12.24 1.03
CA VAL A 27 -7.29 12.48 2.07
C VAL A 27 -7.58 13.73 2.89
N ARG A 28 -8.21 14.77 2.31
CA ARG A 28 -8.65 15.94 3.07
C ARG A 28 -9.80 15.66 4.03
N SER A 29 -10.67 14.72 3.70
CA SER A 29 -11.80 14.33 4.56
C SER A 29 -11.41 13.40 5.72
N LEU A 30 -10.21 12.82 5.68
CA LEU A 30 -9.72 11.90 6.71
C LEU A 30 -9.30 12.62 7.98
N THR A 31 -9.54 11.97 9.11
CA THR A 31 -9.03 12.40 10.41
C THR A 31 -7.51 12.17 10.51
N PRO A 32 -6.81 12.86 11.44
CA PRO A 32 -5.37 12.67 11.64
C PRO A 32 -4.98 11.21 11.88
N ASP A 33 -5.72 10.47 12.70
CA ASP A 33 -5.49 9.05 12.97
C ASP A 33 -5.60 8.17 11.72
N GLN A 34 -6.62 8.40 10.88
CA GLN A 34 -6.78 7.65 9.63
C GLN A 34 -5.64 7.92 8.65
N LYS A 35 -5.11 9.16 8.63
CA LYS A 35 -3.93 9.50 7.84
C LYS A 35 -2.69 8.76 8.32
N ILE A 36 -2.52 8.61 9.63
CA ILE A 36 -1.38 7.87 10.21
C ILE A 36 -1.41 6.41 9.78
N VAL A 37 -2.57 5.75 9.85
CA VAL A 37 -2.72 4.35 9.40
C VAL A 37 -2.39 4.21 7.91
N LEU A 38 -2.88 5.11 7.06
CA LEU A 38 -2.57 5.07 5.62
C LEU A 38 -1.10 5.38 5.33
N LEU A 39 -0.49 6.29 6.09
CA LEU A 39 0.93 6.61 5.94
C LEU A 39 1.81 5.43 6.35
N GLN A 40 1.48 4.74 7.44
CA GLN A 40 2.15 3.50 7.86
C GLN A 40 1.99 2.38 6.82
N ALA A 41 0.80 2.22 6.24
CA ALA A 41 0.57 1.26 5.17
C ALA A 41 1.37 1.59 3.90
N SER A 42 1.51 2.88 3.58
CA SER A 42 2.32 3.36 2.45
C SER A 42 3.81 3.06 2.65
N ASP A 43 4.31 3.20 3.89
CA ASP A 43 5.70 2.91 4.27
C ASP A 43 5.98 1.40 4.24
N THR A 44 5.03 0.60 4.73
CA THR A 44 5.11 -0.87 4.72
C THR A 44 5.06 -1.45 3.31
N ALA A 45 4.29 -0.85 2.39
CA ALA A 45 4.23 -1.27 0.99
C ALA A 45 5.57 -1.12 0.24
N GLY A 46 6.45 -0.23 0.69
CA GLY A 46 7.84 -0.12 0.21
C GLY A 46 8.75 -1.23 0.73
N THR A 47 8.33 -1.93 1.79
CA THR A 47 9.02 -3.07 2.42
C THR A 47 8.30 -4.37 2.06
N ALA A 48 7.81 -4.49 0.82
CA ALA A 48 7.38 -5.75 0.26
C ALA A 48 8.61 -6.67 0.18
N VAL A 49 8.84 -7.43 1.24
CA VAL A 49 9.79 -8.55 1.22
C VAL A 49 9.30 -9.46 0.08
N PRO A 50 10.15 -9.78 -0.91
CA PRO A 50 9.76 -10.74 -1.93
C PRO A 50 9.30 -12.00 -1.20
N VAL A 51 8.07 -12.44 -1.49
CA VAL A 51 7.61 -13.75 -1.04
C VAL A 51 8.52 -14.74 -1.74
N ASP A 52 9.52 -15.24 -1.03
CA ASP A 52 10.39 -16.29 -1.50
C ASP A 52 9.50 -17.49 -1.79
N ASN A 53 9.16 -17.69 -3.06
CA ASN A 53 8.22 -18.71 -3.50
C ASN A 53 8.90 -20.08 -3.57
N THR A 54 9.80 -20.36 -2.62
CA THR A 54 10.43 -21.66 -2.40
C THR A 54 9.55 -22.50 -1.47
N ASN A 55 8.26 -22.64 -1.82
CA ASN A 55 7.49 -23.79 -1.38
C ASN A 55 7.97 -25.00 -2.19
N THR A 56 9.15 -25.53 -1.84
CA THR A 56 9.62 -26.82 -2.32
C THR A 56 8.72 -27.89 -1.71
N LEU A 57 7.61 -28.17 -2.38
CA LEU A 57 6.85 -29.40 -2.15
C LEU A 57 7.82 -30.58 -2.34
N PRO A 58 7.92 -31.53 -1.40
CA PRO A 58 8.68 -32.74 -1.62
C PRO A 58 8.02 -33.53 -2.75
N VAL A 59 8.72 -33.69 -3.88
CA VAL A 59 8.29 -34.59 -4.96
C VAL A 59 8.31 -36.02 -4.40
N PRO A 60 7.18 -36.74 -4.36
CA PRO A 60 7.21 -38.15 -3.96
C PRO A 60 7.91 -38.96 -5.06
N ALA A 61 9.04 -39.58 -4.71
CA ALA A 61 9.72 -40.55 -5.56
C ALA A 61 8.76 -41.70 -5.90
N ARG A 62 8.44 -41.89 -7.19
CA ARG A 62 7.75 -43.09 -7.66
C ARG A 62 8.75 -44.24 -7.73
N LYS A 63 8.34 -45.40 -7.19
CA LYS A 63 9.02 -46.69 -7.28
C LYS A 63 9.17 -47.17 -8.73
#